data_AF-A0A3S0D879-F1
#
_entry.id   AF-A0A3S0D879-F1
#
_cell.length_a   1.000
_cell.length_b   1.000
_cell.length_c   1.000
_cell.angle_alpha   90.00
_cell.angle_beta   90.00
_cell.angle_gamma   90.00
#
_symmetry.space_group_name_H-M   'P 1'
#
loop_
_entity.id
_entity.type
_entity.pdbx_description
1 polymer ?
#
loop_
_entity_poly.entity_id
_entity_poly.type
_entity_poly.pdbx_seq_one_letter_code
_entity_poly.pdbx_strand_id
1 'polypeptide(L)' 'MFIESPDQVPLREQITAAGDVFLVPELILRVDDASLNGWQLRYGDWTDYPDQSGGRRGAEQALQAAIFDMRFRIETLGK' A
#
# COMPACT_ATOMS: atom_id res chain seq x y z
N MET A 1 12.16 4.60 -14.13
CA MET A 1 10.80 4.50 -14.68
C MET A 1 10.10 5.79 -14.30
N PHE A 2 9.78 6.66 -15.25
CA PHE A 2 8.98 7.86 -14.96
C PHE A 2 7.52 7.44 -15.06
N ILE A 3 6.77 7.53 -13.97
CA ILE A 3 5.34 7.25 -13.96
C ILE A 3 4.64 8.52 -14.48
N GLU A 4 4.03 8.45 -15.66
CA GLU A 4 3.35 9.60 -16.28
C GLU A 4 1.94 9.82 -15.71
N SER A 5 1.34 8.78 -15.13
CA SER A 5 0.03 8.82 -14.49
C SER A 5 -0.07 7.75 -13.40
N PRO A 6 -0.67 8.05 -12.23
CA PRO A 6 -0.80 7.08 -11.15
C PRO A 6 -1.66 5.86 -11.52
N ASP A 7 -2.51 5.95 -12.55
CA ASP A 7 -3.31 4.82 -13.03
C ASP A 7 -2.52 3.83 -13.91
N GLN A 8 -1.29 4.18 -14.30
CA GLN A 8 -0.41 3.29 -15.06
C GLN A 8 0.54 2.46 -14.17
N VAL A 9 0.48 2.65 -12.85
CA VAL A 9 1.29 1.87 -11.91
C VAL A 9 0.84 0.41 -11.97
N PRO A 10 1.74 -0.54 -12.32
CA PRO A 10 1.38 -1.95 -12.35
C PRO A 10 0.87 -2.41 -10.98
N LEU A 11 -0.06 -3.36 -11.00
CA LEU A 11 -0.59 -3.97 -9.79
C LEU A 11 0.07 -5.33 -9.59
N ARG A 12 0.41 -5.64 -8.34
CA ARG A 12 0.88 -6.96 -7.91
C ARG A 12 -0.05 -7.54 -6.87
N GLU A 13 -0.18 -8.86 -6.87
CA GLU A 13 -0.90 -9.56 -5.81
C GLU A 13 -0.10 -9.57 -4.51
N GLN A 14 -0.79 -9.37 -3.40
CA GLN A 14 -0.29 -9.50 -2.03
C GLN A 14 -1.27 -10.33 -1.23
N ILE A 15 -0.76 -11.32 -0.49
CA ILE A 15 -1.57 -12.22 0.31
C ILE A 15 -1.30 -11.94 1.79
N THR A 16 -2.34 -11.62 2.56
CA THR A 16 -2.21 -11.42 4.01
C THR A 16 -1.97 -12.75 4.74
N ALA A 17 -1.58 -12.70 6.01
CA ALA A 17 -1.45 -13.90 6.83
C ALA A 17 -2.77 -14.69 6.98
N ALA A 18 -3.92 -14.02 6.83
CA ALA A 18 -5.24 -14.66 6.86
C ALA A 18 -5.65 -15.30 5.52
N GLY A 19 -4.83 -15.15 4.46
CA GLY A 19 -5.11 -15.67 3.12
C GLY A 19 -5.91 -14.70 2.22
N ASP A 20 -6.24 -13.50 2.70
CA ASP A 20 -6.88 -12.48 1.86
C ASP A 20 -5.92 -11.99 0.78
N VAL A 21 -6.41 -11.92 -0.46
CA VAL A 21 -5.66 -11.43 -1.63
C VAL A 21 -6.03 -9.98 -1.94
N PHE A 22 -5.02 -9.15 -2.12
CA PHE A 22 -5.15 -7.75 -2.51
C PHE A 22 -4.30 -7.43 -3.74
N LEU A 23 -4.83 -6.60 -4.64
CA LEU A 23 -4.07 -6.00 -5.73
C LEU A 23 -3.49 -4.67 -5.25
N VAL A 24 -2.16 -4.61 -5.18
CA VAL A 24 -1.42 -3.49 -4.61
C VAL A 24 -0.54 -2.88 -5.70
N PRO A 25 -0.58 -1.55 -5.92
CA PRO A 25 0.36 -0.88 -6.82
C PRO A 25 1.81 -1.21 -6.46
N GLU A 26 2.66 -1.47 -7.46
CA GLU A 26 4.06 -1.89 -7.24
C GLU A 26 4.89 -0.89 -6.44
N LEU A 27 4.53 0.40 -6.48
CA LEU A 27 5.18 1.46 -5.69
C LEU A 27 4.85 1.39 -4.19
N ILE A 28 3.78 0.69 -3.81
CA ILE A 28 3.39 0.49 -2.43
C ILE A 28 4.00 -0.83 -1.95
N LEU A 29 4.86 -0.72 -0.95
CA LEU A 29 5.58 -1.83 -0.36
C LEU A 29 4.80 -2.43 0.80
N ARG A 30 4.82 -3.75 0.92
CA ARG A 30 4.45 -4.41 2.17
C ARG A 30 5.66 -4.38 3.10
N VAL A 31 5.45 -4.02 4.35
CA VAL A 31 6.47 -4.06 5.40
C VAL A 31 6.31 -5.36 6.16
N ASP A 32 7.31 -6.24 6.05
CA ASP A 32 7.36 -7.49 6.80
C ASP A 32 8.32 -7.33 7.99
N ASP A 33 7.78 -6.92 9.14
CA ASP A 33 8.51 -6.83 10.40
C ASP A 33 7.75 -7.62 11.47
N ALA A 34 8.44 -8.55 12.13
CA ALA A 34 7.85 -9.41 13.16
C ALA A 34 7.41 -8.64 14.43
N SER A 35 7.88 -7.42 14.63
CA SER A 35 7.44 -6.53 15.71
C SER A 35 6.13 -5.80 15.41
N LEU A 36 5.70 -5.79 14.14
CA LEU A 36 4.45 -5.18 13.72
C LEU A 36 3.32 -6.20 13.81
N ASN A 37 2.22 -5.80 14.43
CA ASN A 37 1.01 -6.61 14.48
C ASN A 37 0.15 -6.32 13.25
N GLY A 38 -0.05 -7.35 12.43
CA GLY A 38 -0.96 -7.29 11.28
C GLY A 38 -0.27 -6.91 9.97
N TRP A 39 -1.08 -6.46 9.02
CA TRP A 39 -0.61 -6.02 7.71
C TRP A 39 -0.21 -4.55 7.73
N GLN A 40 0.98 -4.25 7.23
CA GLN A 40 1.47 -2.88 7.08
C GLN A 40 1.94 -2.62 5.64
N LEU A 41 1.49 -1.49 5.10
CA LEU A 41 1.94 -0.98 3.82
C LEU A 41 2.79 0.28 4.00
N ARG A 42 3.67 0.56 3.04
CA ARG A 42 4.49 1.76 2.97
C ARG A 42 4.47 2.32 1.57
N TYR A 43 4.34 3.64 1.45
CA TYR A 43 4.58 4.34 0.20
C TYR A 43 5.58 5.49 0.42
N GLY A 44 6.54 5.59 -0.50
CA GLY A 44 7.71 6.44 -0.35
C GLY A 44 8.59 6.02 0.84
N ASP A 45 9.42 6.95 1.29
CA ASP A 45 10.48 6.63 2.26
C ASP A 45 9.99 6.54 3.71
N TRP A 46 8.87 7.20 4.06
CA TRP A 46 8.54 7.48 5.47
C TRP A 46 7.07 7.29 5.87
N THR A 47 6.18 6.92 4.95
CA THR A 47 4.73 6.87 5.28
C THR A 47 4.22 5.45 5.34
N ASP A 48 3.91 5.00 6.56
CA ASP A 48 3.35 3.70 6.87
C ASP A 48 1.81 3.75 7.02
N TYR A 49 1.17 2.68 6.60
CA TYR A 49 -0.28 2.47 6.60
C TYR A 49 -0.58 1.12 7.27
N PRO A 50 -0.79 1.09 8.59
CA PRO A 50 -1.11 -0.14 9.31
C PRO A 50 -2.60 -0.50 9.16
N ASP A 51 -2.92 -1.80 9.11
CA ASP A 51 -4.28 -2.33 9.12
C ASP A 51 -4.98 -2.23 10.48
N GLN A 52 -4.25 -1.77 11.51
CA GLN A 52 -4.69 -1.65 12.91
C GLN A 52 -5.25 -2.95 13.48
N SER A 53 -4.74 -4.11 13.04
CA SER A 53 -5.24 -5.44 13.41
C SER A 53 -6.71 -5.68 13.07
N GLY A 54 -7.28 -4.90 12.13
CA GLY A 54 -8.69 -4.97 11.73
C GLY A 54 -9.04 -6.13 10.78
N GLY A 55 -8.14 -7.11 10.61
CA GLY A 55 -8.27 -8.18 9.63
C GLY A 55 -8.46 -7.64 8.21
N ARG A 56 -9.27 -8.32 7.40
CA ARG A 56 -9.55 -7.92 6.01
C ARG A 56 -9.98 -6.46 5.86
N ARG A 57 -10.88 -5.98 6.71
CA ARG A 57 -11.43 -4.62 6.62
C ARG A 57 -10.38 -3.56 7.01
N GLY A 58 -9.54 -3.87 7.99
CA GLY A 58 -8.40 -3.03 8.35
C GLY A 58 -7.41 -2.93 7.20
N ALA A 59 -7.16 -4.07 6.55
CA ALA A 59 -6.31 -4.12 5.37
C ALA A 59 -6.89 -3.26 4.25
N GLU A 60 -8.15 -3.45 3.85
CA GLU A 60 -8.80 -2.63 2.82
C GLU A 60 -8.64 -1.11 3.07
N GLN A 61 -8.77 -0.66 4.33
CA GLN A 61 -8.57 0.75 4.69
C GLN A 61 -7.12 1.21 4.56
N ALA A 62 -6.15 0.40 5.02
CA ALA A 62 -4.74 0.70 4.88
C ALA A 62 -4.33 0.83 3.40
N LEU A 63 -4.81 -0.07 2.55
CA LEU A 63 -4.57 -0.03 1.11
C LEU A 63 -5.18 1.20 0.46
N GLN A 64 -6.44 1.53 0.78
CA GLN A 64 -7.10 2.72 0.25
C GLN A 64 -6.35 4.00 0.62
N ALA A 65 -5.88 4.11 1.87
CA ALA A 65 -5.10 5.26 2.33
C ALA A 65 -3.76 5.38 1.59
N ALA A 66 -3.05 4.26 1.42
CA ALA A 66 -1.79 4.22 0.69
C ALA A 66 -1.95 4.58 -0.79
N ILE A 67 -2.99 4.09 -1.46
CA ILE A 67 -3.31 4.42 -2.86
C ILE A 67 -3.67 5.90 -3.01
N PHE A 68 -4.44 6.44 -2.06
CA PHE A 68 -4.84 7.85 -2.09
C PHE A 68 -3.63 8.77 -2.00
N ASP A 69 -2.75 8.54 -1.03
CA ASP A 69 -1.51 9.32 -0.89
C ASP A 69 -0.56 9.12 -2.07
N MET A 70 -0.44 7.90 -2.60
CA MET A 70 0.33 7.62 -3.81
C MET A 70 -0.15 8.47 -4.99
N ARG A 71 -1.45 8.44 -5.29
CA ARG A 71 -2.04 9.26 -6.34
C ARG A 71 -1.77 10.74 -6.12
N PHE A 72 -2.03 11.21 -4.90
CA PHE A 72 -1.82 12.60 -4.54
C PHE A 72 -0.37 13.05 -4.75
N ARG A 73 0.62 12.28 -4.33
CA ARG A 73 2.04 12.66 -4.48
C ARG A 73 2.52 12.55 -5.92
N ILE A 74 2.06 11.57 -6.69
CA ILE A 74 2.41 11.46 -8.11
C ILE A 74 1.87 12.68 -8.86
N GLU A 75 0.61 13.05 -8.62
CA GLU A 75 -0.05 14.17 -9.30
C GLU A 75 0.51 15.53 -8.89
N THR A 76 0.86 15.72 -7.61
CA THR A 76 1.25 17.04 -7.08
C THR A 76 2.77 17.26 -7.01
N LEU A 77 3.54 16.19 -6.82
CA LEU A 77 5.00 16.24 -6.60
C LEU A 77 5.79 15.53 -7.72
N GLY A 78 5.13 14.81 -8.63
CA GLY A 78 5.79 13.98 -9.65
C GLY A 78 6.59 12.82 -9.05
N LYS A 79 6.18 12.33 -7.86
CA LYS A 79 6.85 11.29 -7.07
C LYS A 79 5.85 10.26 -6.60
#